data_AF-A0A8H7CG44-F1
#
_entry.id   AF-A0A8H7CG44-F1
#
_cell.length_a   1.000
_cell.length_b   1.000
_cell.length_c   1.000
_cell.angle_alpha   90.00
_cell.angle_beta   90.00
_cell.angle_gamma   90.00
#
_symmetry.space_group_name_H-M   'P 1'
#
loop_
_entity.id
_entity.type
_entity.pdbx_description
1 polymer ?
#
loop_
_entity_poly.entity_id
_entity_poly.type
_entity_poly.pdbx_seq_one_letter_code
_entity_poly.pdbx_strand_id
1 'polypeptide(L)'
;MLGALAAIMLGALTADRARVADLDAQIQDIERSLAALQLQKSVAQERLDTFKYSVLTLPNEIVSEIFIHFLPIYPSCLPFGGALSPIHLTQICHRWREIALATPALWRAVSLNTSHFDGDQVEI
;
A
#
# COMPACT_ATOMS: atom_id res chain seq x y z
N MET A 1 23.32 68.75 6.30
CA MET A 1 22.28 67.85 5.76
C MET A 1 22.85 66.59 5.11
N LEU A 2 23.89 66.66 4.26
CA LEU A 2 24.48 65.47 3.59
C LEU A 2 25.01 64.38 4.54
N GLY A 3 25.61 64.74 5.68
CA GLY A 3 26.12 63.75 6.65
C GLY A 3 25.03 62.91 7.34
N ALA A 4 23.82 63.44 7.49
CA ALA A 4 22.70 62.73 8.12
C ALA A 4 22.11 61.65 7.19
N LEU A 5 21.99 61.94 5.89
CA LEU A 5 21.53 60.98 4.88
C LEU A 5 22.51 59.83 4.70
N ALA A 6 23.82 60.10 4.71
CA ALA A 6 24.85 59.07 4.63
C ALA A 6 24.80 58.12 5.85
N ALA A 7 24.60 58.65 7.06
CA ALA A 7 24.47 57.86 8.28
C ALA A 7 23.21 56.97 8.29
N ILE A 8 22.07 57.49 7.81
CA ILE A 8 20.81 56.73 7.69
C ILE A 8 20.96 55.59 6.68
N MET A 9 21.56 55.86 5.51
CA MET A 9 21.78 54.84 4.48
C MET A 9 22.75 53.75 4.95
N LEU A 10 23.83 54.11 5.65
CA LEU A 10 24.77 53.15 6.22
C LEU A 10 24.08 52.26 7.27
N GLY A 11 23.23 52.85 8.12
CA GLY A 11 22.43 52.13 9.11
C GLY A 11 21.46 51.13 8.47
N ALA A 12 20.74 51.54 7.42
CA ALA A 12 19.84 50.67 6.66
C ALA A 12 20.61 49.49 6.03
N LEU A 13 21.75 49.75 5.40
CA LEU A 13 22.63 48.71 4.83
C LEU A 13 23.16 47.73 5.89
N THR A 14 23.45 48.17 7.11
CA THR A 14 23.86 47.27 8.19
C THR A 14 22.72 46.39 8.70
N ALA A 15 21.50 46.92 8.77
CA ALA A 15 20.32 46.16 9.16
C ALA A 15 19.96 45.10 8.13
N ASP A 16 20.00 45.44 6.83
CA ASP A 16 19.74 44.48 5.75
C ASP A 16 20.78 43.36 5.73
N ARG A 17 22.07 43.67 5.91
CA ARG A 17 23.13 42.66 6.02
C ARG A 17 22.94 41.72 7.21
N ALA A 18 22.55 42.27 8.36
CA ALA A 18 22.26 41.45 9.54
C ALA A 18 21.06 40.52 9.29
N ARG A 19 20.03 41.01 8.59
CA ARG A 19 18.85 40.21 8.25
C ARG A 19 19.17 39.09 7.26
N VAL A 20 20.00 39.35 6.25
CA VAL A 20 20.46 38.31 5.32
C VAL A 20 21.27 37.25 6.05
N ALA A 21 22.21 37.65 6.92
CA ALA A 21 23.00 36.70 7.70
C ALA A 21 22.15 35.82 8.64
N ASP A 22 21.12 36.40 9.25
CA ASP A 22 20.14 35.66 10.06
C ASP A 22 19.31 34.67 9.22
N LEU A 23 18.83 35.09 8.05
CA LEU A 23 18.12 34.20 7.13
C LEU A 23 19.01 33.06 6.62
N ASP A 24 20.27 33.34 6.28
CA ASP A 24 21.24 32.32 5.87
C ASP A 24 21.48 31.31 6.98
N ALA A 25 21.59 31.76 8.24
CA ALA A 25 21.71 30.86 9.38
C ALA A 25 20.47 29.97 9.55
N GLN A 26 19.27 30.53 9.38
CA GLN A 26 18.00 29.78 9.42
C GLN A 26 17.91 28.76 8.27
N ILE A 27 18.29 29.13 7.05
CA ILE A 27 18.35 28.23 5.89
C ILE A 27 19.29 27.06 6.19
N GLN A 28 20.50 27.34 6.67
CA GLN A 28 21.47 26.29 7.02
C GLN A 28 20.97 25.35 8.12
N ASP A 29 20.18 25.84 9.07
CA ASP A 29 19.61 25.00 10.12
C ASP A 29 18.49 24.08 9.60
N ILE A 30 17.60 24.63 8.77
CA ILE A 30 16.54 23.88 8.10
C ILE A 30 17.12 22.83 7.16
N GLU A 31 18.15 23.17 6.38
CA GLU A 31 18.84 22.23 5.49
C GLU A 31 19.48 21.07 6.24
N ARG A 32 20.09 21.34 7.42
CA ARG A 32 20.62 20.29 8.30
C ARG A 32 19.53 19.36 8.81
N SER A 33 18.39 19.93 9.21
CA SER A 33 17.23 19.16 9.64
C SER A 33 16.63 18.34 8.49
N LEU A 34 16.57 18.89 7.27
CA LEU A 34 16.14 18.19 6.07
C LEU A 34 17.06 17.01 5.75
N ALA A 35 18.38 17.21 5.79
CA ALA A 35 19.36 16.16 5.55
C ALA A 35 19.22 15.01 6.56
N ALA A 36 19.02 15.33 7.84
CA ALA A 36 18.79 14.33 8.89
C ALA A 36 17.50 13.53 8.64
N LEU A 37 16.40 14.19 8.29
CA LEU A 37 15.13 13.53 7.97
C LEU A 37 15.22 12.68 6.69
N GLN A 38 15.97 13.12 5.67
CA GLN A 38 16.19 12.34 4.46
C GLN A 38 16.96 11.04 4.74
N LEU A 39 17.97 11.09 5.63
CA LEU A 39 18.68 9.89 6.07
C LEU A 39 17.76 8.94 6.84
N GLN A 40 16.92 9.46 7.74
CA GLN A 40 15.94 8.63 8.45
C GLN A 40 14.94 7.97 7.48
N LYS A 41 14.48 8.74 6.49
CA LYS A 41 13.60 8.25 5.43
C LYS A 41 14.27 7.13 4.63
N SER A 42 15.54 7.27 4.23
CA SER A 42 16.22 6.25 3.42
C SER A 42 16.33 4.93 4.17
N VAL A 43 16.68 4.96 5.46
CA VAL A 43 16.76 3.77 6.32
C VAL A 43 15.39 3.11 6.46
N ALA A 44 14.33 3.89 6.68
CA ALA A 44 12.96 3.36 6.74
C ALA A 44 12.53 2.77 5.40
N GLN A 45 12.88 3.42 4.29
CA GLN A 45 12.55 2.97 2.95
C GLN A 45 13.25 1.65 2.59
N GLU A 46 14.52 1.50 2.93
CA GLU A 46 15.28 0.25 2.73
C GLU A 46 14.67 -0.92 3.51
N ARG A 47 14.24 -0.68 4.75
CA ARG A 47 13.50 -1.68 5.54
C ARG A 47 12.21 -2.08 4.83
N LEU A 48 11.45 -1.13 4.29
CA LEU A 48 10.21 -1.42 3.56
C LEU A 48 10.47 -2.15 2.24
N ASP A 49 11.53 -1.79 1.50
CA ASP A 49 11.90 -2.46 0.26
C ASP A 49 12.34 -3.92 0.48
N THR A 50 12.84 -4.25 1.68
CA THR A 50 13.07 -5.65 2.08
C THR A 50 11.78 -6.47 2.13
N PHE A 51 10.64 -5.85 2.46
CA PHE A 51 9.32 -6.49 2.51
C PHE A 51 8.53 -6.38 1.20
N LYS A 52 9.14 -5.85 0.13
CA LYS A 52 8.46 -5.63 -1.17
C LYS A 52 8.11 -6.93 -1.90
N TYR A 53 8.53 -8.09 -1.38
CA TYR A 53 8.09 -9.43 -1.81
C TYR A 53 6.66 -9.70 -1.37
N SER A 54 5.73 -8.90 -1.89
CA SER A 54 4.30 -9.17 -1.81
C SER A 54 4.00 -10.47 -2.56
N VAL A 55 2.95 -11.21 -2.16
CA VAL A 55 2.41 -12.36 -2.93
C VAL A 55 2.21 -12.01 -4.42
N LEU A 56 2.03 -10.72 -4.73
CA LEU A 56 1.94 -10.20 -6.08
C LEU A 56 3.22 -10.36 -6.93
N THR A 57 4.37 -10.66 -6.33
CA THR A 57 5.66 -10.91 -7.02
C THR A 57 5.99 -12.39 -7.19
N LEU A 58 5.24 -13.29 -6.53
CA LEU A 58 5.44 -14.73 -6.65
C LEU A 58 5.09 -15.20 -8.07
N PRO A 59 5.76 -16.21 -8.64
CA PRO A 59 5.34 -16.87 -9.89
C PRO A 59 3.92 -17.42 -9.78
N ASN A 60 3.24 -17.58 -10.92
CA ASN A 60 1.85 -18.05 -10.96
C ASN A 60 1.70 -19.45 -10.36
N GLU A 61 2.71 -20.30 -10.52
CA GLU A 61 2.77 -21.67 -10.02
C GLU A 61 2.75 -21.69 -8.49
N ILE A 62 3.52 -20.80 -7.84
CA ILE A 62 3.58 -20.70 -6.38
C ILE A 62 2.27 -20.17 -5.82
N VAL A 63 1.67 -19.17 -6.47
CA VAL A 63 0.36 -18.65 -6.06
C VAL A 63 -0.73 -19.72 -6.21
N SER A 64 -0.68 -20.52 -7.29
CA SER A 64 -1.60 -21.64 -7.51
C SER A 64 -1.45 -22.71 -6.41
N GLU A 65 -0.22 -23.04 -6.02
CA GLU A 65 0.03 -24.00 -4.93
C GLU A 65 -0.50 -23.49 -3.58
N ILE A 66 -0.30 -22.21 -3.27
CA ILE A 66 -0.90 -21.56 -2.09
C ILE A 66 -2.42 -21.68 -2.12
N PHE A 67 -3.05 -21.47 -3.28
CA PHE A 67 -4.49 -21.64 -3.42
C PHE A 67 -4.93 -23.10 -3.27
N ILE A 68 -4.13 -24.07 -3.68
CA ILE A 68 -4.44 -25.50 -3.49
C ILE A 68 -4.39 -25.87 -2.00
N HIS A 69 -3.46 -25.31 -1.22
CA HIS A 69 -3.40 -25.49 0.23
C HIS A 69 -4.60 -24.88 0.99
N PHE A 70 -5.37 -24.00 0.36
CA PHE A 70 -6.65 -23.51 0.91
C PHE A 70 -7.75 -24.58 0.84
N LEU A 71 -7.61 -25.62 0.03
CA LEU A 71 -8.62 -26.67 -0.12
C LEU A 71 -8.59 -27.68 1.04
N PRO A 72 -9.77 -28.12 1.53
CA PRO A 72 -9.85 -29.20 2.48
C PRO A 72 -9.50 -30.55 1.82
N ILE A 73 -9.19 -31.55 2.66
CA ILE A 73 -8.93 -32.91 2.19
C ILE A 73 -10.23 -33.50 1.61
N TYR A 74 -10.13 -34.04 0.39
CA TYR A 74 -11.23 -34.73 -0.27
C TYR A 74 -11.76 -35.90 0.60
N PRO A 75 -13.09 -36.11 0.73
CA PRO A 75 -14.18 -35.56 -0.08
C PRO A 75 -14.80 -34.25 0.43
N SER A 76 -14.24 -33.64 1.48
CA SER A 76 -14.74 -32.35 1.97
C SER A 76 -14.66 -31.29 0.86
N CYS A 77 -15.65 -30.41 0.80
CA CYS A 77 -15.77 -29.36 -0.21
C CYS A 77 -16.00 -27.99 0.43
N LEU A 78 -15.51 -26.95 -0.23
CA LEU A 78 -15.73 -25.57 0.18
C LEU A 78 -17.05 -25.05 -0.39
N PRO A 79 -17.72 -24.10 0.28
CA PRO A 79 -18.92 -23.49 -0.27
C PRO A 79 -18.61 -22.67 -1.53
N PHE A 80 -19.56 -22.63 -2.46
CA PHE A 80 -19.47 -21.77 -3.65
C PHE A 80 -19.59 -20.29 -3.31
N GLY A 81 -20.17 -19.94 -2.15
CA GLY A 81 -20.29 -18.57 -1.67
C GLY A 81 -19.65 -18.34 -0.31
N GLY A 82 -19.45 -17.07 0.04
CA GLY A 82 -18.92 -16.65 1.34
C GLY A 82 -17.39 -16.56 1.40
N ALA A 83 -16.88 -16.19 2.58
CA ALA A 83 -15.46 -15.89 2.80
C ALA A 83 -14.53 -17.10 2.61
N LEU A 84 -15.04 -18.32 2.78
CA LEU A 84 -14.28 -19.56 2.62
C LEU A 84 -14.40 -20.15 1.20
N SER A 85 -14.98 -19.41 0.25
CA SER A 85 -15.15 -19.89 -1.11
C SER A 85 -13.89 -19.67 -1.96
N PRO A 86 -13.53 -20.62 -2.87
CA PRO A 86 -12.56 -20.37 -3.92
C PRO A 86 -12.89 -19.13 -4.78
N ILE A 87 -14.17 -18.77 -4.89
CA ILE A 87 -14.60 -17.55 -5.59
C ILE A 87 -14.07 -16.30 -4.89
N HIS A 88 -13.89 -16.31 -3.58
CA HIS A 88 -13.33 -15.17 -2.85
C HIS A 88 -11.92 -14.82 -3.36
N LEU A 89 -11.12 -15.82 -3.73
CA LEU A 89 -9.79 -15.62 -4.33
C LEU A 89 -9.87 -14.83 -5.65
N THR A 90 -10.96 -14.98 -6.41
CA THR A 90 -11.18 -14.29 -7.69
C THR A 90 -11.57 -12.81 -7.54
N GLN A 91 -11.87 -12.36 -6.32
CA GLN A 91 -12.34 -10.99 -6.03
C GLN A 91 -11.26 -10.09 -5.42
N ILE A 92 -10.07 -10.63 -5.14
CA ILE A 92 -8.99 -9.88 -4.49
C ILE A 92 -8.31 -8.91 -5.47
N CYS A 93 -7.82 -9.40 -6.61
CA CYS A 93 -7.26 -8.56 -7.67
C CYS A 93 -7.34 -9.28 -9.03
N HIS A 94 -7.06 -8.55 -10.12
CA HIS A 94 -7.08 -9.11 -11.48
C HIS A 94 -6.19 -10.35 -11.64
N ARG A 95 -4.95 -10.25 -11.14
CA ARG A 95 -3.97 -11.34 -11.24
C ARG A 95 -4.43 -12.61 -10.51
N TRP A 96 -4.98 -12.47 -9.31
CA TRP A 96 -5.47 -13.63 -8.54
C TRP A 96 -6.69 -14.27 -9.20
N ARG A 97 -7.56 -13.46 -9.83
CA ARG A 97 -8.67 -13.97 -10.64
C ARG A 97 -8.18 -14.85 -11.78
N GLU A 98 -7.21 -14.38 -12.56
CA GLU A 98 -6.65 -15.17 -13.67
C GLU A 98 -6.05 -16.48 -13.17
N ILE A 99 -5.24 -16.44 -12.10
CA ILE A 99 -4.60 -17.62 -11.53
C ILE A 99 -5.63 -18.60 -10.97
N ALA A 100 -6.60 -18.12 -10.18
CA ALA A 100 -7.63 -18.97 -9.58
C ALA A 100 -8.51 -19.65 -10.64
N LEU A 101 -8.92 -18.90 -11.69
CA LEU A 101 -9.68 -19.47 -12.81
C LEU A 101 -8.85 -20.47 -13.64
N ALA A 102 -7.54 -20.22 -13.77
CA ALA A 102 -6.60 -21.11 -14.46
C ALA A 102 -6.13 -22.32 -13.62
N THR A 103 -6.63 -22.49 -12.39
CA THR A 103 -6.26 -23.59 -11.49
C THR A 103 -7.42 -24.57 -11.32
N PRO A 104 -7.55 -25.63 -12.15
CA PRO A 104 -8.68 -26.57 -12.11
C PRO A 104 -8.88 -27.26 -10.77
N ALA A 105 -7.78 -27.49 -10.02
CA ALA A 105 -7.81 -28.16 -8.73
C ALA A 105 -8.68 -27.45 -7.68
N LEU A 106 -8.85 -26.13 -7.79
CA LEU A 106 -9.71 -25.31 -6.93
C LEU A 106 -11.20 -25.60 -7.12
N TRP A 107 -11.56 -26.05 -8.32
CA TRP A 107 -12.95 -26.21 -8.75
C TRP A 107 -13.41 -27.68 -8.70
N ARG A 108 -12.56 -28.58 -8.21
CA ARG A 108 -12.84 -30.03 -8.21
C ARG A 108 -14.02 -30.43 -7.32
N ALA A 109 -14.27 -29.68 -6.25
CA ALA A 109 -15.26 -30.01 -5.22
C ALA A 109 -15.77 -28.73 -4.54
N VAL A 110 -16.97 -28.28 -4.91
CA VAL A 110 -17.61 -27.08 -4.37
C VAL A 110 -19.05 -27.40 -3.98
N SER A 111 -19.47 -27.00 -2.78
CA SER A 111 -20.85 -27.16 -2.31
C SER A 111 -21.71 -25.95 -2.65
N LEU A 112 -22.88 -26.22 -3.24
CA LEU A 112 -23.91 -25.21 -3.45
C LEU A 112 -24.86 -25.24 -2.25
N ASN A 113 -24.85 -24.19 -1.43
CA ASN A 113 -25.85 -24.04 -0.39
C ASN A 113 -27.07 -23.34 -0.99
N THR A 114 -28.07 -24.12 -1.41
CA THR A 114 -29.35 -23.62 -1.91
C THR A 114 -30.29 -23.34 -0.74
N SER A 115 -29.96 -22.35 0.10
CA SER A 115 -30.93 -21.86 1.06
C SER A 115 -31.87 -20.89 0.35
N HIS A 116 -33.13 -21.34 0.16
CA HIS A 116 -34.31 -20.63 -0.32
C HIS A 116 -34.70 -20.83 -1.80
N PHE A 117 -35.32 -21.98 -2.08
CA PHE A 117 -36.58 -21.96 -2.82
C PHE A 117 -37.67 -22.34 -1.82
N ASP A 118 -38.29 -21.34 -1.20
CA ASP A 118 -39.59 -21.54 -0.55
C ASP A 118 -40.56 -21.87 -1.69
N GLY A 119 -40.88 -23.14 -1.82
CA GLY A 119 -41.92 -23.58 -2.73
C GLY A 119 -43.22 -23.06 -2.17
N ASP A 120 -43.70 -21.94 -2.74
CA ASP A 120 -45.09 -21.52 -2.58
C ASP A 120 -45.98 -22.76 -2.72
N GLN A 121 -46.74 -23.01 -1.66
CA GLN A 121 -47.65 -24.13 -1.53
C GLN A 121 -48.66 -24.06 -2.69
N VAL A 122 -48.60 -25.02 -3.61
CA VAL A 122 -49.75 -25.32 -4.47
C VAL A 122 -50.63 -26.30 -3.70
N GLU A 123 -51.57 -25.74 -2.95
CA GLU A 123 -52.70 -26.45 -2.38
C GLU A 123 -53.67 -26.79 -3.54
N ILE A 124 -53.91 -28.09 -3.79
CA ILE A 124 -54.99 -28.61 -4.64
C ILE A 124 -56.07 -29.16 -3.71
#